data_AF-A0A2K3J833-F1
#
_entry.id   AF-A0A2K3J833-F1
#
_cell.length_a   1.000
_cell.length_b   1.000
_cell.length_c   1.000
_cell.angle_alpha   90.00
_cell.angle_beta   90.00
_cell.angle_gamma   90.00
#
_symmetry.space_group_name_H-M   'P 1'
#
loop_
_entity.id
_entity.type
_entity.pdbx_description
1 polymer ?
#
loop_
_entity_poly.entity_id
_entity_poly.type
_entity_poly.pdbx_seq_one_letter_code
_entity_poly.pdbx_strand_id
1 'polypeptide(L)'
;MQDKWQDNMWGVWREPQKTLPVEPFTIQMHGLGLFGCRKDAWLGFNDKFRGFGGEEGYIHTKFRQHGRDVVCLPWLAWCHRFGKSGPYPLNGNDRIRNYLIGFKELGLDPKPIYDHFGIRTVNHVVESSGLI
;
A
#
# COMPACT_ATOMS: atom_id res chain seq x y z
N MET A 1 2.94 -9.62 2.93
CA MET A 1 1.64 -9.35 3.60
C MET A 1 0.52 -10.19 2.99
N GLN A 2 -0.71 -10.07 3.50
CA GLN A 2 -1.94 -10.65 2.94
C GLN A 2 -2.91 -9.53 2.54
N ASP A 3 -3.72 -9.78 1.52
CA ASP A 3 -4.77 -8.91 0.96
C ASP A 3 -5.95 -8.78 1.92
N LYS A 4 -5.71 -8.11 3.06
CA LYS A 4 -6.67 -7.90 4.14
C LYS A 4 -6.47 -6.50 4.73
N TRP A 5 -7.53 -5.99 5.36
CA TRP A 5 -7.49 -4.72 6.09
C TRP A 5 -7.12 -4.93 7.56
N GLN A 6 -6.27 -4.05 8.11
CA GLN A 6 -5.99 -3.92 9.54
C GLN A 6 -5.56 -2.48 9.83
N ASP A 7 -6.05 -1.90 10.93
CA ASP A 7 -5.66 -0.57 11.40
C ASP A 7 -5.66 0.53 10.31
N ASN A 8 -6.70 0.54 9.46
CA ASN A 8 -6.89 1.45 8.32
C ASN A 8 -5.85 1.31 7.19
N MET A 9 -5.16 0.17 7.09
CA MET A 9 -4.20 -0.14 6.04
C MET A 9 -4.56 -1.44 5.31
N TRP A 10 -4.40 -1.45 3.99
CA TRP A 10 -4.47 -2.64 3.15
C TRP A 10 -3.12 -3.35 3.10
N GLY A 11 -3.11 -4.63 3.46
CA GLY A 11 -1.88 -5.41 3.56
C GLY A 11 -1.51 -5.72 5.00
N VAL A 12 -1.88 -6.92 5.48
CA VAL A 12 -1.54 -7.36 6.84
C VAL A 12 -0.22 -8.12 6.84
N TRP A 13 0.70 -7.75 7.71
CA TRP A 13 1.95 -8.50 7.92
C TRP A 13 1.60 -9.95 8.30
N ARG A 14 2.29 -10.90 7.67
CA ARG A 14 2.13 -12.31 8.06
C ARG A 14 2.82 -12.52 9.40
N GLU A 15 2.41 -13.56 10.12
CA GLU A 15 3.15 -14.06 11.28
C GLU A 15 4.64 -14.14 10.96
N PRO A 16 5.52 -13.68 11.86
CA PRO A 16 6.96 -13.74 11.67
C PRO A 16 7.36 -15.17 11.31
N GLN A 17 7.96 -15.36 10.14
CA GLN A 17 8.52 -16.66 9.80
C GLN A 17 9.75 -16.89 10.68
N LYS A 18 9.79 -18.03 11.38
CA LYS A 18 10.95 -18.42 12.22
C LYS A 18 12.23 -18.55 11.40
N THR A 19 12.09 -18.92 10.13
CA THR A 19 13.18 -19.04 9.17
C THR A 19 12.70 -18.49 7.82
N LEU A 20 13.51 -17.65 7.19
CA LEU A 20 13.30 -17.22 5.81
C LEU A 20 14.12 -18.11 4.85
N PRO A 21 13.68 -18.30 3.60
CA PRO A 21 14.53 -18.85 2.55
C PRO A 21 15.85 -18.08 2.46
N VAL A 22 16.93 -18.75 2.05
CA VAL A 22 18.21 -18.07 1.79
C VAL A 22 18.13 -17.29 0.49
N GLU A 23 17.58 -17.90 -0.55
CA GLU A 23 17.45 -17.31 -1.88
C GLU A 23 16.29 -16.31 -1.99
N PRO A 24 16.36 -15.34 -2.91
CA PRO A 24 15.26 -14.43 -3.18
C PRO A 24 14.00 -15.16 -3.59
N PHE A 25 12.85 -14.64 -3.16
CA PHE A 25 11.56 -15.24 -3.49
C PHE A 25 10.50 -14.19 -3.74
N THR A 26 9.55 -14.52 -4.60
CA THR A 26 8.45 -13.62 -4.95
C THR A 26 7.47 -13.49 -3.78
N ILE A 27 7.05 -12.27 -3.52
CA ILE A 27 6.03 -11.91 -2.54
C ILE A 27 4.92 -11.13 -3.23
N GLN A 28 3.72 -11.12 -2.66
CA GLN A 28 2.62 -10.33 -3.21
C GLN A 28 2.80 -8.83 -2.95
N MET A 29 3.23 -8.49 -1.73
CA MET A 29 3.49 -7.12 -1.28
C MET A 29 4.24 -7.11 0.07
N HIS A 30 4.85 -5.97 0.38
CA HIS A 30 5.51 -5.61 1.64
C HIS A 30 5.24 -4.12 1.92
N GLY A 31 5.63 -3.60 3.09
CA GLY A 31 5.59 -2.16 3.35
C GLY A 31 6.56 -1.37 2.46
N LEU A 32 6.60 -0.05 2.56
CA LEU A 32 7.47 0.77 1.70
C LEU A 32 8.62 1.48 2.43
N GLY A 33 8.88 1.14 3.70
CA GLY A 33 10.01 1.72 4.43
C GLY A 33 11.39 1.31 3.88
N LEU A 34 11.52 0.11 3.30
CA LEU A 34 12.64 -0.26 2.43
C LEU A 34 12.10 -1.00 1.21
N PHE A 35 12.13 -0.31 0.07
CA PHE A 35 11.74 -0.84 -1.23
C PHE A 35 12.63 -0.20 -2.30
N GLY A 36 12.99 -0.98 -3.31
CA GLY A 36 13.84 -0.50 -4.40
C GLY A 36 13.47 -1.16 -5.73
N CYS A 37 13.68 -0.42 -6.82
CA CYS A 37 13.58 -0.94 -8.17
C CYS A 37 14.59 -0.21 -9.07
N ARG A 38 14.87 -0.76 -10.25
CA ARG A 38 15.64 -0.02 -11.27
C ARG A 38 14.86 1.23 -11.67
N LYS A 39 15.57 2.34 -11.89
CA LYS A 39 14.94 3.63 -12.26
C LYS A 39 14.10 3.54 -13.53
N ASP A 40 14.58 2.82 -14.55
CA ASP A 40 13.87 2.58 -15.81
C ASP A 40 12.69 1.61 -15.68
N ALA A 41 12.62 0.86 -14.58
CA ALA A 41 11.50 0.00 -14.23
C ALA A 41 10.56 0.64 -13.20
N TRP A 42 10.70 1.94 -12.88
CA TRP A 42 9.79 2.59 -11.95
C TRP A 42 8.45 2.93 -12.63
N LEU A 43 7.34 2.41 -12.09
CA LEU A 43 6.00 2.67 -12.62
C LEU A 43 5.31 3.91 -12.06
N GLY A 44 5.88 4.52 -11.01
CA GLY A 44 5.32 5.71 -10.36
C GLY A 44 4.09 5.42 -9.49
N PHE A 45 3.91 6.29 -8.49
CA PHE A 45 2.63 6.41 -7.79
C PHE A 45 1.65 7.22 -8.63
N ASN A 46 0.36 7.14 -8.31
CA ASN A 46 -0.61 8.01 -8.96
C ASN A 46 -0.34 9.46 -8.56
N ASP A 47 -0.28 10.38 -9.54
CA ASP A 47 0.02 11.80 -9.30
C ASP A 47 -1.00 12.53 -8.41
N LYS A 48 -2.17 11.92 -8.18
CA LYS A 48 -3.23 12.44 -7.31
C LYS A 48 -3.13 11.94 -5.86
N PHE A 49 -2.19 11.04 -5.54
CA PHE A 49 -1.96 10.60 -4.16
C PHE A 49 -1.49 11.78 -3.31
N ARG A 50 -2.04 11.91 -2.10
CA ARG A 50 -1.68 12.97 -1.14
C ARG A 50 -1.50 12.38 0.25
N GLY A 51 -0.69 13.02 1.09
CA GLY A 51 -0.49 12.57 2.47
C GLY A 51 0.12 11.16 2.55
N PHE A 52 -0.27 10.43 3.59
CA PHE A 52 0.25 9.09 3.92
C PHE A 52 -0.84 8.03 3.80
N GLY A 53 -0.49 6.87 3.23
CA GLY A 53 -1.29 5.65 3.13
C GLY A 53 -1.92 5.47 1.74
N GLY A 54 -2.19 4.22 1.37
CA GLY A 54 -2.65 3.85 0.03
C GLY A 54 -1.54 3.42 -0.93
N GLU A 55 -0.28 3.75 -0.64
CA GLU A 55 0.89 3.37 -1.45
C GLU A 55 1.30 1.90 -1.29
N GLU A 56 1.23 1.37 -0.05
CA GLU A 56 1.54 -0.01 0.27
C GLU A 56 0.50 -0.95 -0.37
N GLY A 57 0.96 -2.08 -0.90
CA GLY A 57 0.13 -2.97 -1.73
C GLY A 57 -0.21 -2.44 -3.13
N TYR A 58 -0.54 -1.15 -3.28
CA TYR A 58 -0.86 -0.51 -4.57
C TYR A 58 0.29 -0.64 -5.56
N ILE A 59 1.50 -0.19 -5.21
CA ILE A 59 2.63 -0.19 -6.15
C ILE A 59 3.05 -1.62 -6.52
N HIS A 60 3.01 -2.54 -5.56
CA HIS A 60 3.31 -3.95 -5.78
C HIS A 60 2.30 -4.60 -6.74
N THR A 61 1.01 -4.28 -6.60
CA THR A 61 -0.04 -4.75 -7.52
C THR A 61 0.15 -4.14 -8.91
N LYS A 62 0.49 -2.85 -9.00
CA LYS A 62 0.82 -2.19 -10.27
C LYS A 62 1.97 -2.89 -10.99
N PHE A 63 3.05 -3.22 -10.28
CA PHE A 63 4.18 -3.98 -10.83
C PHE A 63 3.74 -5.35 -11.36
N ARG A 64 2.98 -6.12 -10.55
CA ARG A 64 2.48 -7.45 -10.95
C ARG A 64 1.56 -7.40 -12.18
N GLN A 65 0.68 -6.41 -12.27
CA GLN A 65 -0.19 -6.21 -13.45
C GLN A 65 0.60 -5.89 -14.73
N HIS A 66 1.83 -5.36 -14.60
CA HIS A 66 2.75 -5.14 -15.71
C HIS A 66 3.72 -6.31 -15.95
N GLY A 67 3.40 -7.49 -15.41
CA GLY A 67 4.22 -8.70 -15.57
C GLY A 67 5.57 -8.63 -14.84
N ARG A 68 5.67 -7.83 -13.77
CA ARG A 68 6.90 -7.66 -12.99
C ARG A 68 6.78 -8.33 -11.63
N ASP A 69 7.87 -8.95 -11.19
CA ASP A 69 7.93 -9.56 -9.88
C ASP A 69 8.20 -8.54 -8.76
N VAL A 70 7.64 -8.84 -7.60
CA VAL A 70 8.01 -8.21 -6.33
C VAL A 70 8.80 -9.24 -5.53
N VAL A 71 10.07 -8.97 -5.30
CA VAL A 71 11.01 -9.96 -4.76
C VAL A 71 11.46 -9.57 -3.35
N CYS A 72 11.36 -10.50 -2.41
CA CYS A 72 11.99 -10.39 -1.10
C CYS A 72 13.46 -10.80 -1.22
N LEU A 73 14.35 -9.99 -0.65
CA LEU A 73 15.78 -10.28 -0.50
C LEU A 73 16.05 -10.64 0.97
N PRO A 74 16.13 -11.93 1.33
CA PRO A 74 16.15 -12.35 2.74
C PRO A 74 17.36 -11.83 3.53
N TRP A 75 18.48 -11.62 2.84
CA TRP A 75 19.72 -11.08 3.40
C TRP A 75 19.73 -9.54 3.53
N LEU A 76 18.76 -8.83 2.94
CA LEU A 76 18.65 -7.37 3.05
C LEU A 76 17.84 -7.00 4.29
N ALA A 77 18.48 -7.11 5.45
CA ALA A 77 17.87 -6.74 6.72
C ALA A 77 17.86 -5.21 6.93
N TRP A 78 16.77 -4.70 7.52
CA TRP A 78 16.64 -3.29 7.92
C TRP A 78 15.76 -3.18 9.17
N CYS A 79 15.93 -2.09 9.92
CA CYS A 79 15.18 -1.83 11.13
C CYS A 79 14.26 -0.62 10.94
N HIS A 80 12.96 -0.82 11.20
CA HIS A 80 11.98 0.26 11.25
C HIS A 80 11.67 0.62 12.71
N ARG A 81 11.78 1.90 13.07
CA ARG A 81 11.39 2.39 14.39
C ARG A 81 9.94 2.87 14.37
N PHE A 82 9.04 2.10 14.98
CA PHE A 82 7.66 2.49 15.16
C PHE A 82 7.47 3.57 16.25
N GLY A 83 6.33 4.26 16.22
CA GLY A 83 5.92 5.19 17.28
C GLY A 83 6.55 6.58 17.24
N LYS A 84 7.39 6.88 16.25
CA LYS A 84 7.92 8.23 16.00
C LYS A 84 7.43 8.73 14.65
N SER A 85 6.41 9.61 14.65
CA SER A 85 5.98 10.32 13.45
C SER A 85 6.95 11.47 13.12
N GLY A 86 7.09 11.77 11.83
CA GLY A 86 7.72 13.00 11.36
C GLY A 86 6.81 14.22 11.59
N PRO A 87 7.23 15.42 11.15
CA PRO A 87 6.46 16.66 11.31
C PRO A 87 5.21 16.74 10.41
N TYR A 88 4.95 15.70 9.60
CA TYR A 88 3.86 15.67 8.64
C TYR A 88 2.57 15.15 9.29
N PRO A 89 1.41 15.79 9.02
CA PRO A 89 0.14 15.35 9.58
C PRO A 89 -0.25 13.98 9.03
N LEU A 90 -0.81 13.14 9.89
CA LEU A 90 -1.41 11.87 9.51
C LEU A 90 -2.92 12.05 9.38
N ASN A 91 -3.37 12.46 8.20
CA ASN A 91 -4.79 12.59 7.89
C ASN A 91 -5.37 11.25 7.41
N GLY A 92 -6.39 10.74 8.11
CA GLY A 92 -7.07 9.50 7.72
C GLY A 92 -7.80 9.60 6.38
N ASN A 93 -8.29 10.78 6.02
CA ASN A 93 -9.01 11.00 4.76
C ASN A 93 -8.09 10.82 3.54
N ASP A 94 -6.81 11.17 3.67
CA ASP A 94 -5.81 10.96 2.62
C ASP A 94 -5.68 9.47 2.28
N ARG A 95 -5.74 8.58 3.28
CA ARG A 95 -5.69 7.13 3.07
C ARG A 95 -6.86 6.64 2.24
N ILE A 96 -8.08 6.98 2.69
CA ILE A 96 -9.33 6.56 2.01
C ILE A 96 -9.32 7.08 0.57
N ARG A 97 -8.97 8.35 0.37
CA ARG A 97 -8.82 8.97 -0.94
C ARG A 97 -7.82 8.20 -1.81
N ASN A 98 -6.61 7.94 -1.31
CA ASN A 98 -5.56 7.25 -2.07
C ASN A 98 -5.96 5.81 -2.40
N TYR A 99 -6.62 5.09 -1.50
CA TYR A 99 -7.14 3.74 -1.79
C TYR A 99 -8.18 3.76 -2.92
N LEU A 100 -9.13 4.70 -2.90
CA LEU A 100 -10.12 4.83 -3.98
C LEU A 100 -9.46 5.14 -5.32
N ILE A 101 -8.50 6.07 -5.35
CA ILE A 101 -7.76 6.42 -6.56
C ILE A 101 -6.95 5.23 -7.06
N GLY A 102 -6.21 4.57 -6.17
CA GLY A 102 -5.35 3.44 -6.49
C GLY A 102 -6.14 2.24 -6.99
N PHE A 103 -7.25 1.88 -6.32
CA PHE A 103 -8.12 0.79 -6.76
C PHE A 103 -8.74 1.09 -8.12
N LYS A 104 -9.17 2.34 -8.35
CA LYS A 104 -9.69 2.77 -9.66
C LYS A 104 -8.63 2.65 -10.75
N GLU A 105 -7.40 3.11 -10.52
CA GLU A 105 -6.30 2.99 -11.50
C GLU A 105 -5.98 1.53 -11.81
N LEU A 106 -5.94 0.67 -10.79
CA LEU A 106 -5.63 -0.75 -10.94
C LEU A 106 -6.81 -1.60 -11.43
N GLY A 107 -8.00 -1.01 -11.63
CA GLY A 107 -9.21 -1.74 -12.01
C GLY A 107 -9.70 -2.74 -10.94
N LEU A 108 -9.46 -2.46 -9.66
CA LEU A 108 -9.87 -3.29 -8.54
C LEU A 108 -11.26 -2.90 -8.03
N ASP A 109 -11.99 -3.88 -7.49
CA ASP A 109 -13.28 -3.64 -6.84
C ASP A 109 -13.09 -2.78 -5.59
N PRO A 110 -13.71 -1.58 -5.49
CA PRO A 110 -13.58 -0.73 -4.31
C PRO A 110 -14.38 -1.23 -3.11
N LYS A 111 -15.26 -2.23 -3.27
CA LYS A 111 -16.10 -2.76 -2.19
C LYS A 111 -15.35 -3.03 -0.88
N PRO A 112 -14.14 -3.64 -0.86
CA PRO A 112 -13.39 -3.85 0.38
C PRO A 112 -13.06 -2.56 1.14
N ILE A 113 -12.89 -1.43 0.43
CA ILE A 113 -12.69 -0.11 1.06
C ILE A 113 -13.96 0.30 1.79
N TYR A 114 -15.12 0.20 1.13
CA TYR A 114 -16.41 0.53 1.72
C TYR A 114 -16.77 -0.38 2.90
N ASP A 115 -16.48 -1.68 2.79
CA ASP A 115 -16.71 -2.66 3.86
C ASP A 115 -15.86 -2.34 5.10
N HIS A 116 -14.62 -1.85 4.92
CA HIS A 116 -13.72 -1.54 6.02
C HIS A 116 -14.02 -0.19 6.68
N PHE A 117 -14.17 0.88 5.89
CA PHE A 117 -14.31 2.25 6.42
C PHE A 117 -15.77 2.69 6.63
N GLY A 118 -16.72 1.96 6.06
CA GLY A 118 -18.15 2.28 6.09
C GLY A 118 -18.54 3.32 5.03
N ILE A 119 -19.70 3.09 4.40
CA ILE A 119 -20.20 3.90 3.27
C ILE A 119 -20.31 5.41 3.59
N ARG A 120 -20.75 5.76 4.80
CA ARG A 120 -20.91 7.17 5.21
C ARG A 120 -19.56 7.90 5.26
N THR A 121 -18.56 7.26 5.85
CA THR A 121 -17.19 7.81 5.95
C THR A 121 -16.59 7.99 4.56
N VAL A 122 -16.71 6.97 3.72
CA VAL A 122 -16.15 7.01 2.35
C VAL A 122 -16.82 8.12 1.53
N ASN A 123 -18.14 8.25 1.56
CA ASN A 123 -18.86 9.30 0.83
C ASN A 123 -18.43 10.71 1.29
N HIS A 124 -18.28 10.92 2.60
CA HIS A 124 -17.78 12.19 3.13
C HIS A 124 -16.38 12.54 2.60
N VAL A 125 -15.47 11.56 2.51
CA VAL A 125 -14.13 11.77 1.93
C VAL A 125 -14.22 12.09 0.44
N VAL A 126 -15.11 11.43 -0.29
CA VAL A 126 -15.29 11.67 -1.72
C VAL A 126 -15.79 13.09 -1.99
N GLU A 127 -16.82 13.54 -1.25
CA GLU A 127 -17.39 14.89 -1.33
C GLU A 127 -16.37 15.97 -0.96
N SER A 128 -15.66 15.80 0.16
CA SER A 128 -14.69 16.79 0.65
C SER A 128 -13.43 16.90 -0.21
N SER A 129 -13.11 15.86 -0.99
CA SER A 129 -11.88 15.78 -1.76
C SER A 129 -12.08 16.01 -3.26
N GLY A 130 -13.31 16.25 -3.71
CA GLY A 130 -13.63 16.52 -5.12
C GLY A 130 -13.28 15.35 -6.05
N LEU A 131 -13.45 14.11 -5.57
CA LEU A 131 -13.26 12.89 -6.38
C LEU A 131 -14.46 12.60 -7.29
N ILE A 132 -15.52 13.41 -7.21
CA ILE A 132 -16.67 13.49 -8.11
C ILE A 132 -16.75 14.92 -8.63
#